data_AF-U5EBN7-F1
#
_entry.id   AF-U5EBN7-F1
#
_cell.length_a   1.000
_cell.length_b   1.000
_cell.length_c   1.000
_cell.angle_alpha   90.00
_cell.angle_beta   90.00
_cell.angle_gamma   90.00
#
_symmetry.space_group_name_H-M   'P 1'
#
loop_
_entity.id
_entity.type
_entity.pdbx_description
1 polymer ?
#
loop_
_entity_poly.entity_id
_entity_poly.type
_entity_poly.pdbx_seq_one_letter_code
_entity_poly.pdbx_strand_id
1 'polypeptide(L)'
;MRTVTRYRIGVAVALVVGVAVGGWLTAVLGSTNPDPPGRKSASHDVEHAETVLFESDRGFPTVRTVLRSPADVSQFAGRFSDAGEDLPQKIEKALSGRDFEAEALIALSWGAGCLPGDGAKLTSTGGADYSARLTGADDPPPECYAPWDILSVFALPKADVPPDTRLGGLRPDPPGPAELTHFTRIAAATARATEVSQPDQLAAFVSGLEPAAAADIRSASRRSAGDRSFAFVLTGCHNDGAYLVVSRERLRPVLTAAEPVVCVAPDFYVAVFTMAAESVPPTATIG
;
A
#
# COMPACT_ATOMS: atom_id res chain seq x y z
N MET A 1 -30.67 52.69 33.95
CA MET A 1 -32.10 53.07 33.89
C MET A 1 -32.70 52.54 32.61
N ARG A 2 -33.95 52.08 32.69
CA ARG A 2 -34.69 51.27 31.70
C ARG A 2 -34.97 52.02 30.40
N THR A 3 -34.87 51.32 29.28
CA THR A 3 -35.98 51.31 28.30
C THR A 3 -35.99 49.99 27.54
N VAL A 4 -37.11 49.29 27.70
CA VAL A 4 -37.46 47.99 27.13
C VAL A 4 -38.35 48.29 25.93
N THR A 5 -38.01 47.82 24.73
CA THR A 5 -38.94 47.84 23.60
C THR A 5 -39.45 46.44 23.35
N ARG A 6 -40.71 46.23 23.76
CA ARG A 6 -41.53 45.06 23.46
C ARG A 6 -42.08 45.21 22.05
N TYR A 7 -42.06 44.14 21.26
CA TYR A 7 -43.03 43.94 20.19
C TYR A 7 -43.76 42.62 20.44
N ARG A 8 -45.08 42.70 20.54
CA ARG A 8 -46.05 41.60 20.58
C ARG A 8 -47.17 41.96 19.60
N ILE A 9 -47.95 40.94 19.24
CA ILE A 9 -49.16 40.89 18.39
C ILE A 9 -48.81 40.34 17.00
N GLY A 10 -49.43 39.28 16.48
CA GLY A 10 -50.63 38.59 16.92
C GLY A 10 -50.78 37.20 16.28
N VAL A 11 -51.68 36.45 16.89
CA VAL A 11 -52.00 35.03 16.71
C VAL A 11 -52.90 34.82 15.49
N ALA A 12 -52.73 33.70 14.77
CA ALA A 12 -53.83 33.03 14.09
C ALA A 12 -53.76 31.52 14.36
N VAL A 13 -54.65 31.06 15.24
CA VAL A 13 -54.96 29.65 15.50
C VAL A 13 -55.92 29.20 14.42
N ALA A 14 -55.59 28.13 13.70
CA ALA A 14 -56.57 27.33 12.98
C ALA A 14 -56.53 25.91 13.56
N LEU A 15 -57.51 25.66 14.43
CA LEU A 15 -57.87 24.38 15.01
C LEU A 15 -58.79 23.67 14.01
N VAL A 16 -58.37 22.53 13.46
CA VAL A 16 -59.27 21.57 12.81
C VAL A 16 -59.04 20.22 13.47
N VAL A 17 -60.03 19.80 14.27
CA VAL A 17 -60.08 18.52 14.95
C VAL A 17 -61.16 17.66 14.31
N GLY A 18 -60.76 16.45 13.92
CA GLY A 18 -61.57 15.23 13.99
C GLY A 18 -62.36 14.87 12.73
N VAL A 19 -62.54 13.60 12.35
CA VAL A 19 -62.23 12.27 12.92
C VAL A 19 -62.37 11.26 11.77
N ALA A 20 -61.52 10.23 11.70
CA ALA A 20 -61.92 8.81 11.65
C ALA A 20 -60.91 7.88 10.93
N VAL A 21 -60.33 6.99 11.73
CA VAL A 21 -60.16 5.54 11.48
C VAL A 21 -59.44 5.11 10.20
N GLY A 22 -58.20 4.66 10.35
CA GLY A 22 -57.47 3.92 9.33
C GLY A 22 -56.03 3.60 9.73
N GLY A 23 -55.84 2.97 10.90
CA GLY A 23 -54.56 2.29 11.15
C GLY A 23 -54.54 1.00 10.32
N TRP A 24 -53.44 0.77 9.60
CA TRP A 24 -52.62 -0.45 9.61
C TRP A 24 -51.69 -0.47 8.38
N LEU A 25 -50.38 -0.56 8.65
CA LEU A 25 -49.31 -1.13 7.82
C LEU A 25 -49.14 -0.63 6.37
N THR A 26 -48.29 0.39 6.17
CA THR A 26 -47.48 0.46 4.94
C THR A 26 -46.17 -0.29 5.17
N ALA A 27 -46.18 -1.57 4.81
CA ALA A 27 -44.97 -2.25 4.39
C ALA A 27 -44.30 -1.41 3.30
N VAL A 28 -43.01 -1.13 3.45
CA VAL A 28 -42.17 -0.63 2.35
C VAL A 28 -42.16 -1.75 1.31
N LEU A 29 -43.06 -1.65 0.33
CA LEU A 29 -43.06 -2.50 -0.85
C LEU A 29 -41.76 -2.23 -1.59
N GLY A 30 -40.92 -3.26 -1.60
CA GLY A 30 -39.74 -3.35 -2.41
C GLY A 30 -40.10 -3.03 -3.86
N SER A 31 -39.37 -2.07 -4.42
CA SER A 31 -39.22 -1.89 -5.85
C SER A 31 -38.71 -3.20 -6.45
N THR A 32 -39.61 -4.03 -6.97
CA THR A 32 -39.30 -5.15 -7.86
C THR A 32 -38.95 -4.59 -9.23
N ASN A 33 -37.77 -3.97 -9.34
CA ASN A 33 -37.04 -4.02 -10.59
C ASN A 33 -36.09 -5.20 -10.47
N PRO A 34 -36.27 -6.29 -11.23
CA PRO A 34 -35.26 -7.33 -11.32
C PRO A 34 -34.01 -6.67 -11.93
N ASP A 35 -32.98 -6.48 -11.10
CA ASP A 35 -31.64 -6.28 -11.62
C ASP A 35 -31.38 -7.39 -12.65
N PRO A 36 -30.82 -7.07 -13.83
CA PRO A 36 -30.35 -8.10 -14.73
C PRO A 36 -29.39 -9.00 -13.93
N PRO A 37 -29.42 -10.34 -14.10
CA PRO A 37 -28.57 -11.23 -13.32
C PRO A 37 -27.12 -10.87 -13.60
N GLY A 38 -26.54 -10.05 -12.73
CA GLY A 38 -25.12 -9.84 -12.61
C GLY A 38 -24.55 -11.22 -12.36
N ARG A 39 -23.90 -11.77 -13.38
CA ARG A 39 -23.20 -13.04 -13.30
C ARG A 39 -22.18 -12.88 -12.18
N LYS A 40 -22.52 -13.30 -10.96
CA LYS A 40 -21.59 -13.41 -9.85
C LYS A 40 -20.57 -14.43 -10.32
N SER A 41 -19.42 -13.98 -10.82
CA SER A 41 -18.31 -14.88 -11.10
C SER A 41 -18.04 -15.63 -9.80
N ALA A 42 -18.29 -16.94 -9.82
CA ALA A 42 -17.96 -17.77 -8.69
C ALA A 42 -16.44 -17.71 -8.51
N SER A 43 -16.00 -17.47 -7.27
CA SER A 43 -14.58 -17.56 -6.94
C SER A 43 -14.20 -19.04 -6.85
N HIS A 44 -13.05 -19.41 -7.40
CA HIS A 44 -12.54 -20.78 -7.39
C HIS A 44 -11.13 -20.82 -6.81
N ASP A 45 -10.78 -21.90 -6.09
CA ASP A 45 -9.41 -22.12 -5.60
C ASP A 45 -8.44 -22.24 -6.79
N VAL A 46 -7.26 -21.63 -6.66
CA VAL A 46 -6.18 -21.76 -7.64
C VAL A 46 -5.30 -22.94 -7.22
N GLU A 47 -5.64 -24.14 -7.70
CA GLU A 47 -5.08 -25.41 -7.19
C GLU A 47 -3.56 -25.55 -7.28
N HIS A 48 -2.91 -24.84 -8.21
CA HIS A 48 -1.45 -24.88 -8.38
C HIS A 48 -0.73 -23.75 -7.63
N ALA A 49 -1.44 -22.90 -6.89
CA ALA A 49 -0.82 -21.87 -6.07
C ALA A 49 -0.22 -22.48 -4.80
N GLU A 50 1.08 -22.32 -4.61
CA GLU A 50 1.79 -22.74 -3.39
C GLU A 50 1.74 -21.61 -2.37
N THR A 51 1.24 -21.85 -1.16
CA THR A 51 1.37 -20.89 -0.05
C THR A 51 2.80 -20.97 0.51
N VAL A 52 3.62 -19.96 0.24
CA VAL A 52 5.05 -19.94 0.60
C VAL A 52 5.34 -19.20 1.91
N LEU A 53 4.43 -18.34 2.34
CA LEU A 53 4.46 -17.65 3.63
C LEU A 53 3.04 -17.50 4.13
N PHE A 54 2.82 -17.77 5.41
CA PHE A 54 1.58 -17.49 6.12
C PHE A 54 1.90 -17.04 7.54
N GLU A 55 1.44 -15.84 7.90
CA GLU A 55 1.54 -15.29 9.24
C GLU A 55 0.17 -14.79 9.69
N SER A 56 -0.10 -14.96 10.98
CA SER A 56 -1.30 -14.47 11.63
C SER A 56 -0.86 -13.72 12.89
N ASP A 57 -1.09 -12.41 12.90
CA ASP A 57 -0.76 -11.53 14.02
C ASP A 57 -1.73 -10.33 14.02
N ARG A 58 -1.35 -9.21 14.63
CA ARG A 58 -2.16 -8.00 14.72
C ARG A 58 -1.41 -6.80 14.18
N GLY A 59 -2.14 -5.87 13.59
CA GLY A 59 -1.62 -4.59 13.14
C GLY A 59 -0.80 -4.69 11.86
N PHE A 60 -0.98 -5.75 11.06
CA PHE A 60 -0.37 -5.77 9.74
C PHE A 60 -0.98 -4.67 8.87
N PRO A 61 -0.17 -3.89 8.13
CA PRO A 61 -0.71 -3.01 7.12
C PRO A 61 -1.46 -3.85 6.08
N THR A 62 -2.56 -3.32 5.52
CA THR A 62 -3.21 -3.95 4.36
C THR A 62 -2.31 -3.80 3.15
N VAL A 63 -2.04 -4.91 2.46
CA VAL A 63 -1.15 -4.96 1.30
C VAL A 63 -1.76 -5.87 0.25
N ARG A 64 -1.71 -5.43 -1.01
CA ARG A 64 -2.05 -6.26 -2.17
C ARG A 64 -1.02 -6.01 -3.25
N THR A 65 0.04 -6.82 -3.31
CA THR A 65 1.12 -6.60 -4.27
C THR A 65 1.51 -7.88 -5.00
N VAL A 66 2.26 -7.71 -6.09
CA VAL A 66 2.88 -8.78 -6.84
C VAL A 66 4.39 -8.57 -6.80
N LEU A 67 5.12 -9.58 -6.34
CA LEU A 67 6.59 -9.59 -6.29
C LEU A 67 7.11 -10.36 -7.50
N ARG A 68 7.92 -9.70 -8.33
CA ARG A 68 8.43 -10.23 -9.60
C ARG A 68 9.95 -10.31 -9.63
N SER A 69 10.61 -9.90 -8.56
CA SER A 69 12.06 -9.90 -8.46
C SER A 69 12.50 -10.01 -6.99
N PRO A 70 13.78 -10.38 -6.75
CA PRO A 70 14.37 -10.29 -5.42
C PRO A 70 14.33 -8.87 -4.83
N ALA A 71 14.41 -7.83 -5.68
CA ALA A 71 14.29 -6.44 -5.25
C ALA A 71 12.90 -6.13 -4.69
N ASP A 72 11.85 -6.73 -5.24
CA ASP A 72 10.48 -6.57 -4.74
C ASP A 72 10.32 -7.22 -3.37
N VAL A 73 10.99 -8.36 -3.11
CA VAL A 73 10.99 -9.00 -1.79
C VAL A 73 11.56 -8.07 -0.73
N SER A 74 12.72 -7.45 -1.00
CA SER A 74 13.32 -6.53 -0.02
C SER A 74 12.50 -5.28 0.23
N GLN A 75 11.84 -4.76 -0.82
CA GLN A 75 10.89 -3.66 -0.66
C GLN A 75 9.67 -4.08 0.16
N PHE A 76 9.13 -5.25 -0.11
CA PHE A 76 7.97 -5.81 0.56
C PHE A 76 8.24 -6.07 2.05
N ALA A 77 9.39 -6.67 2.39
CA ALA A 77 9.81 -6.84 3.78
C ALA A 77 9.87 -5.51 4.54
N GLY A 78 10.27 -4.43 3.86
CA GLY A 78 10.32 -3.09 4.44
C GLY A 78 8.95 -2.50 4.82
N ARG A 79 7.84 -3.00 4.26
CA ARG A 79 6.48 -2.61 4.71
C ARG A 79 6.17 -3.06 6.13
N PHE A 80 6.87 -4.09 6.59
CA PHE A 80 6.67 -4.72 7.89
C PHE A 80 7.80 -4.37 8.85
N SER A 81 8.59 -3.32 8.57
CA SER A 81 9.75 -2.97 9.41
C SER A 81 9.39 -2.80 10.88
N ASP A 82 8.18 -2.30 11.17
CA ASP A 82 7.72 -2.06 12.54
C ASP A 82 6.82 -3.19 13.08
N ALA A 83 6.48 -4.18 12.25
CA ALA A 83 5.63 -5.32 12.63
C ALA A 83 6.51 -6.49 13.09
N GLY A 84 6.49 -6.82 14.38
CA GLY A 84 7.27 -7.93 14.96
C GLY A 84 8.80 -7.74 14.85
N GLU A 85 9.58 -8.31 15.77
CA GLU A 85 11.05 -8.13 15.73
C GLU A 85 11.72 -8.90 14.59
N ASP A 86 11.08 -9.95 14.07
CA ASP A 86 11.67 -10.92 13.14
C ASP A 86 10.91 -11.08 11.80
N LEU A 87 9.73 -10.45 11.66
CA LEU A 87 8.89 -10.65 10.47
C LEU A 87 9.57 -10.19 9.16
N PRO A 88 10.22 -9.02 9.06
CA PRO A 88 10.95 -8.66 7.84
C PRO A 88 12.01 -9.69 7.44
N GLN A 89 12.75 -10.22 8.41
CA GLN A 89 13.78 -11.24 8.18
C GLN A 89 13.16 -12.57 7.79
N LYS A 90 12.00 -12.93 8.36
CA LYS A 90 11.23 -14.11 8.00
C LYS A 90 10.73 -14.04 6.55
N ILE A 91 10.20 -12.88 6.14
CA ILE A 91 9.79 -12.60 4.76
C ILE A 91 10.98 -12.76 3.81
N GLU A 92 12.09 -12.06 4.06
CA GLU A 92 13.30 -12.14 3.23
C GLU A 92 13.82 -13.58 3.13
N LYS A 93 13.91 -14.29 4.25
CA LYS A 93 14.38 -15.67 4.29
C LYS A 93 13.47 -16.62 3.51
N ALA A 94 12.15 -16.43 3.58
CA ALA A 94 11.19 -17.28 2.90
C ALA A 94 11.18 -17.04 1.38
N LEU A 95 11.37 -15.80 0.94
CA LEU A 95 11.06 -15.40 -0.44
C LEU A 95 12.30 -15.10 -1.31
N SER A 96 13.44 -14.76 -0.73
CA SER A 96 14.65 -14.35 -1.50
C SER A 96 15.26 -15.47 -2.34
N GLY A 97 15.03 -16.74 -1.99
CA GLY A 97 15.54 -17.90 -2.70
C GLY A 97 14.65 -18.40 -3.86
N ARG A 98 13.54 -17.71 -4.17
CA ARG A 98 12.61 -18.12 -5.22
C ARG A 98 13.16 -17.83 -6.61
N ASP A 99 12.73 -18.63 -7.58
CA ASP A 99 13.10 -18.47 -8.99
C ASP A 99 12.14 -17.48 -9.67
N PHE A 100 12.47 -16.19 -9.62
CA PHE A 100 11.69 -15.12 -10.25
C PHE A 100 11.73 -15.10 -11.79
N GLU A 101 12.53 -15.97 -12.41
CA GLU A 101 12.44 -16.20 -13.85
C GLU A 101 11.25 -17.10 -14.19
N ALA A 102 10.98 -18.10 -13.35
CA ALA A 102 9.87 -19.04 -13.53
C ALA A 102 8.58 -18.63 -12.80
N GLU A 103 8.69 -17.91 -11.68
CA GLU A 103 7.60 -17.64 -10.75
C GLU A 103 7.34 -16.14 -10.57
N ALA A 104 6.12 -15.82 -10.14
CA ALA A 104 5.77 -14.55 -9.53
C ALA A 104 5.03 -14.83 -8.21
N LEU A 105 5.16 -13.91 -7.25
CA LEU A 105 4.54 -14.07 -5.94
C LEU A 105 3.39 -13.08 -5.79
N ILE A 106 2.23 -13.55 -5.33
CA ILE A 106 1.11 -12.68 -4.94
C ILE A 106 1.14 -12.57 -3.41
N ALA A 107 1.32 -11.36 -2.91
CA ALA A 107 1.35 -11.07 -1.48
C ALA A 107 0.10 -10.27 -1.08
N LEU A 108 -0.63 -10.82 -0.10
CA LEU A 108 -1.89 -10.28 0.39
C LEU A 108 -1.84 -10.20 1.92
N SER A 109 -2.29 -9.08 2.47
CA SER A 109 -2.67 -9.00 3.87
C SER A 109 -4.07 -8.41 4.05
N TRP A 110 -4.80 -8.96 5.01
CA TRP A 110 -6.18 -8.59 5.28
C TRP A 110 -6.58 -8.90 6.73
N GLY A 111 -7.59 -8.19 7.23
CA GLY A 111 -8.21 -8.52 8.52
C GLY A 111 -9.06 -9.79 8.43
N ALA A 112 -8.78 -10.77 9.26
CA ALA A 112 -9.54 -12.02 9.40
C ALA A 112 -10.61 -11.97 10.51
N GLY A 113 -10.77 -10.81 11.17
CA GLY A 113 -11.69 -10.68 12.28
C GLY A 113 -11.22 -11.54 13.45
N CYS A 114 -12.12 -12.30 14.08
CA CYS A 114 -11.79 -13.01 15.32
C CYS A 114 -11.15 -14.39 15.12
N LEU A 115 -10.83 -14.76 13.87
CA LEU A 115 -10.32 -16.07 13.50
C LEU A 115 -8.84 -15.95 13.10
N PRO A 116 -7.91 -16.59 13.83
CA PRO A 116 -6.49 -16.55 13.46
C PRO A 116 -6.22 -17.34 12.17
N GLY A 117 -6.98 -18.41 11.92
CA GLY A 117 -6.77 -19.36 10.82
C GLY A 117 -5.43 -20.11 10.91
N ASP A 118 -5.33 -21.25 10.23
CA ASP A 118 -4.11 -22.06 10.16
C ASP A 118 -3.41 -21.96 8.79
N GLY A 119 -4.02 -21.27 7.84
CA GLY A 119 -3.47 -21.09 6.51
C GLY A 119 -4.36 -20.24 5.62
N ALA A 120 -3.96 -20.10 4.37
CA ALA A 120 -4.77 -19.45 3.36
C ALA A 120 -4.65 -20.16 2.02
N LYS A 121 -5.66 -19.97 1.19
CA LYS A 121 -5.66 -20.38 -0.21
C LYS A 121 -5.89 -19.18 -1.12
N LEU A 122 -5.19 -19.18 -2.24
CA LEU A 122 -5.45 -18.24 -3.32
C LEU A 122 -6.70 -18.68 -4.09
N THR A 123 -7.51 -17.70 -4.44
CA THR A 123 -8.75 -17.85 -5.20
C THR A 123 -8.74 -16.89 -6.38
N SER A 124 -9.49 -17.20 -7.43
CA SER A 124 -9.67 -16.32 -8.58
C SER A 124 -11.13 -16.22 -9.01
N THR A 125 -11.52 -15.03 -9.46
CA THR A 125 -12.83 -14.73 -10.07
C THR A 125 -12.78 -14.81 -11.61
N GLY A 126 -11.65 -15.26 -12.16
CA GLY A 126 -11.33 -15.27 -13.60
C GLY A 126 -10.55 -14.02 -14.04
N GLY A 127 -9.87 -14.10 -15.18
CA GLY A 127 -9.20 -12.94 -15.80
C GLY A 127 -8.01 -12.38 -15.00
N ALA A 128 -7.14 -13.24 -14.46
CA ALA A 128 -5.99 -12.86 -13.64
C ALA A 128 -6.33 -11.92 -12.47
N ASP A 129 -7.54 -12.03 -11.93
CA ASP A 129 -7.98 -11.37 -10.70
C ASP A 129 -7.95 -12.38 -9.54
N TYR A 130 -7.13 -12.08 -8.54
CA TYR A 130 -6.86 -12.98 -7.42
C TYR A 130 -7.30 -12.38 -6.09
N SER A 131 -7.66 -13.26 -5.15
CA SER A 131 -7.99 -12.93 -3.77
C SER A 131 -7.61 -14.09 -2.88
N ALA A 132 -7.49 -13.88 -1.57
CA ALA A 132 -7.22 -14.96 -0.63
C ALA A 132 -8.46 -15.30 0.20
N ARG A 133 -8.56 -16.57 0.61
CA ARG A 133 -9.46 -17.00 1.68
C ARG A 133 -8.68 -17.66 2.80
N LEU A 134 -9.12 -17.44 4.03
CA LEU A 134 -8.59 -18.12 5.20
C LEU A 134 -9.00 -19.60 5.20
N THR A 135 -8.15 -20.46 5.74
CA THR A 135 -8.40 -21.89 5.97
C THR A 135 -8.06 -22.29 7.41
N GLY A 136 -8.65 -23.38 7.91
CA GLY A 136 -8.42 -23.83 9.30
C GLY A 136 -8.97 -22.83 10.31
N ALA A 137 -10.16 -22.28 10.05
CA ALA A 137 -10.78 -21.23 10.84
C ALA A 137 -12.15 -21.68 11.37
N ASP A 138 -12.27 -22.98 11.66
CA ASP A 138 -13.54 -23.64 11.94
C ASP A 138 -14.03 -23.42 13.38
N ASP A 139 -13.11 -23.13 14.30
CA ASP A 139 -13.38 -22.95 15.73
C ASP A 139 -13.04 -21.52 16.21
N PRO A 140 -13.99 -20.58 16.18
CA PRO A 140 -13.77 -19.25 16.72
C PRO A 140 -13.53 -19.29 18.24
N PRO A 141 -12.62 -18.47 18.77
CA PRO A 141 -12.46 -18.33 20.21
C PRO A 141 -13.77 -17.80 20.83
N PRO A 142 -14.11 -18.21 22.07
CA PRO A 142 -15.33 -17.77 22.74
C PRO A 142 -15.38 -16.26 22.98
N GLU A 143 -14.21 -15.63 23.09
CA GLU A 143 -14.06 -14.18 23.23
C GLU A 143 -13.08 -13.63 22.20
N CYS A 144 -13.43 -12.48 21.62
CA CYS A 144 -12.62 -11.79 20.63
C CYS A 144 -12.10 -10.47 21.19
N TYR A 145 -10.89 -10.49 21.73
CA TYR A 145 -10.29 -9.31 22.34
C TYR A 145 -9.75 -8.30 21.31
N ALA A 146 -9.33 -8.77 20.14
CA ALA A 146 -8.92 -7.93 19.02
C ALA A 146 -8.98 -8.76 17.71
N PRO A 147 -9.21 -8.11 16.57
CA PRO A 147 -9.15 -8.79 15.28
C PRO A 147 -7.72 -9.24 14.95
N TRP A 148 -7.63 -10.35 14.23
CA TRP A 148 -6.43 -10.88 13.60
C TRP A 148 -6.27 -10.28 12.22
N ASP A 149 -5.03 -10.06 11.85
CA ASP A 149 -4.59 -9.72 10.51
C ASP A 149 -3.72 -10.87 9.98
N ILE A 150 -3.93 -11.19 8.71
CA ILE A 150 -3.26 -12.28 8.03
C ILE A 150 -2.32 -11.69 7.01
N LEU A 151 -1.13 -12.26 6.90
CA LEU A 151 -0.22 -12.05 5.79
C LEU A 151 -0.02 -13.40 5.10
N SER A 152 -0.28 -13.47 3.80
CA SER A 152 -0.04 -14.66 3.01
C SER A 152 0.64 -14.31 1.69
N VAL A 153 1.60 -15.13 1.29
CA VAL A 153 2.28 -15.03 0.00
C VAL A 153 2.13 -16.34 -0.75
N PHE A 154 1.71 -16.25 -2.01
CA PHE A 154 1.45 -17.38 -2.88
C PHE A 154 2.39 -17.35 -4.08
N ALA A 155 3.07 -18.45 -4.38
CA ALA A 155 3.85 -18.61 -5.59
C ALA A 155 2.98 -19.19 -6.72
N LEU A 156 3.15 -18.63 -7.90
CA LEU A 156 2.49 -19.04 -9.14
C LEU A 156 3.51 -19.04 -10.28
N PRO A 157 3.30 -19.84 -11.33
CA PRO A 157 4.01 -19.66 -12.59
C PRO A 157 3.87 -18.22 -13.07
N LYS A 158 4.97 -17.61 -13.49
CA LYS A 158 5.02 -16.21 -13.94
C LYS A 158 4.04 -15.92 -15.09
N ALA A 159 3.79 -16.92 -15.94
CA ALA A 159 2.84 -16.84 -17.04
C ALA A 159 1.38 -16.64 -16.59
N ASP A 160 1.03 -17.11 -15.38
CA ASP A 160 -0.31 -16.96 -14.81
C ASP A 160 -0.51 -15.60 -14.14
N VAL A 161 0.57 -14.85 -13.90
CA VAL A 161 0.53 -13.52 -13.26
C VAL A 161 0.95 -12.45 -14.26
N PRO A 162 0.15 -12.12 -15.29
CA PRO A 162 0.49 -11.14 -16.30
C PRO A 162 0.59 -9.71 -15.72
N PRO A 163 1.20 -8.73 -16.42
CA PRO A 163 1.37 -7.37 -15.91
C PRO A 163 0.07 -6.64 -15.54
N ASP A 164 -1.06 -7.03 -16.14
CA ASP A 164 -2.38 -6.47 -15.89
C ASP A 164 -3.17 -7.18 -14.77
N THR A 165 -2.54 -8.13 -14.06
CA THR A 165 -3.08 -8.82 -12.88
C THR A 165 -3.82 -7.85 -11.95
N ARG A 166 -4.92 -8.34 -11.38
CA ARG A 166 -5.74 -7.65 -10.38
C ARG A 166 -5.74 -8.43 -9.07
N LEU A 167 -5.88 -7.71 -7.97
CA LEU A 167 -5.96 -8.26 -6.62
C LEU A 167 -7.24 -7.73 -5.96
N GLY A 168 -8.31 -8.52 -6.03
CA GLY A 168 -9.64 -8.14 -5.60
C GLY A 168 -10.22 -7.01 -6.45
N GLY A 169 -10.02 -7.09 -7.77
CA GLY A 169 -10.47 -6.09 -8.75
C GLY A 169 -9.62 -4.83 -8.83
N LEU A 170 -8.62 -4.66 -7.95
CA LEU A 170 -7.74 -3.49 -7.91
C LEU A 170 -6.39 -3.78 -8.58
N ARG A 171 -5.69 -2.71 -9.01
CA ARG A 171 -4.29 -2.86 -9.41
C ARG A 171 -3.44 -3.21 -8.18
N PRO A 172 -2.41 -4.03 -8.32
CA PRO A 172 -1.45 -4.26 -7.25
C PRO A 172 -0.80 -2.96 -6.80
N ASP A 173 -0.62 -2.82 -5.49
CA ASP A 173 0.20 -1.80 -4.87
C ASP A 173 1.68 -2.00 -5.24
N PRO A 174 2.52 -0.95 -5.18
CA PRO A 174 3.97 -1.11 -5.26
C PRO A 174 4.49 -2.11 -4.21
N PRO A 175 5.59 -2.84 -4.46
CA PRO A 175 6.11 -3.81 -3.49
C PRO A 175 6.46 -3.20 -2.13
N GLY A 176 7.09 -2.04 -2.11
CA GLY A 176 7.50 -1.35 -0.87
C GLY A 176 6.60 -0.19 -0.48
N PRO A 177 6.79 0.36 0.73
CA PRO A 177 6.03 1.51 1.20
C PRO A 177 6.46 2.82 0.52
N ALA A 178 7.61 2.82 -0.15
CA ALA A 178 8.19 3.97 -0.81
C ALA A 178 7.92 3.98 -2.32
N GLU A 179 7.48 5.12 -2.82
CA GLU A 179 7.35 5.41 -4.25
C GLU A 179 8.54 6.23 -4.74
N LEU A 180 9.16 5.83 -5.85
CA LEU A 180 10.17 6.63 -6.54
C LEU A 180 9.46 7.73 -7.36
N THR A 181 9.48 8.96 -6.87
CA THR A 181 8.82 10.10 -7.52
C THR A 181 9.71 10.82 -8.52
N HIS A 182 11.04 10.71 -8.34
CA HIS A 182 11.99 11.29 -9.25
C HIS A 182 13.26 10.47 -9.30
N PHE A 183 13.76 10.25 -10.52
CA PHE A 183 15.07 9.67 -10.77
C PHE A 183 15.70 10.36 -11.97
N THR A 184 16.90 10.92 -11.79
CA THR A 184 17.60 11.60 -12.87
C THR A 184 19.10 11.47 -12.72
N ARG A 185 19.81 11.45 -13.85
CA ARG A 185 21.27 11.53 -13.90
C ARG A 185 21.69 13.00 -13.77
N ILE A 186 22.79 13.25 -13.06
CA ILE A 186 23.39 14.58 -12.88
C ILE A 186 24.88 14.54 -13.25
N ALA A 187 25.49 15.70 -13.54
CA ALA A 187 26.88 15.73 -13.97
C ALA A 187 27.87 15.24 -12.90
N ALA A 188 27.80 15.80 -11.69
CA ALA A 188 28.58 15.36 -10.53
C ALA A 188 28.05 16.01 -9.25
N ALA A 189 28.02 15.25 -8.15
CA ALA A 189 27.74 15.78 -6.82
C ALA A 189 28.33 14.88 -5.73
N THR A 190 28.50 15.43 -4.54
CA THR A 190 28.86 14.62 -3.35
C THR A 190 27.68 13.74 -2.95
N ALA A 191 27.95 12.46 -2.70
CA ALA A 191 26.97 11.55 -2.13
C ALA A 191 26.41 12.14 -0.82
N ARG A 192 25.09 12.22 -0.74
CA ARG A 192 24.36 12.74 0.42
C ARG A 192 22.96 12.21 0.43
N ALA A 193 22.39 12.11 1.62
CA ALA A 193 21.03 11.68 1.84
C ALA A 193 20.38 12.62 2.85
N THR A 194 19.14 13.05 2.58
CA THR A 194 18.40 13.91 3.50
C THR A 194 16.91 13.76 3.31
N GLU A 195 16.17 14.04 4.37
CA GLU A 195 14.75 14.33 4.25
C GLU A 195 14.56 15.66 3.53
N VAL A 196 13.61 15.69 2.61
CA VAL A 196 13.21 16.86 1.81
C VAL A 196 11.69 17.11 1.88
N SER A 197 11.06 16.69 2.98
CA SER A 197 9.61 16.85 3.22
C SER A 197 9.18 18.31 3.29
N GLN A 198 10.08 19.21 3.72
CA GLN A 198 9.83 20.65 3.83
C GLN A 198 10.49 21.44 2.69
N PRO A 199 9.92 22.59 2.27
CA PRO A 199 10.43 23.33 1.12
C PRO A 199 11.84 23.89 1.32
N ASP A 200 12.20 24.26 2.55
CA ASP A 200 13.54 24.68 2.94
C ASP A 200 14.56 23.53 2.90
N GLN A 201 14.16 22.33 3.34
CA GLN A 201 14.97 21.12 3.21
C GLN A 201 15.23 20.77 1.74
N LEU A 202 14.19 20.81 0.90
CA LEU A 202 14.32 20.59 -0.53
C LEU A 202 15.22 21.64 -1.18
N ALA A 203 15.05 22.92 -0.83
CA ALA A 203 15.88 24.01 -1.33
C ALA A 203 17.36 23.83 -0.94
N ALA A 204 17.62 23.39 0.29
CA ALA A 204 18.97 23.07 0.76
C ALA A 204 19.55 21.86 0.03
N PHE A 205 18.76 20.81 -0.21
CA PHE A 205 19.20 19.63 -0.95
C PHE A 205 19.56 19.94 -2.40
N VAL A 206 18.74 20.71 -3.11
CA VAL A 206 19.05 21.05 -4.51
C VAL A 206 20.10 22.16 -4.63
N SER A 207 20.50 22.77 -3.52
CA SER A 207 21.64 23.70 -3.48
C SER A 207 22.92 22.95 -3.86
N GLY A 208 23.63 23.48 -4.86
CA GLY A 208 24.82 22.88 -5.43
C GLY A 208 24.57 21.87 -6.57
N LEU A 209 23.31 21.60 -6.93
CA LEU A 209 23.00 20.86 -8.16
C LEU A 209 22.93 21.81 -9.36
N GLU A 210 23.06 21.25 -10.56
CA GLU A 210 22.89 21.99 -11.81
C GLU A 210 21.47 22.60 -11.89
N PRO A 211 21.30 23.83 -12.41
CA PRO A 211 20.01 24.53 -12.40
C PRO A 211 18.86 23.75 -13.05
N ALA A 212 19.14 23.01 -14.14
CA ALA A 212 18.16 22.18 -14.83
C ALA A 212 17.68 21.03 -13.94
N ALA A 213 18.60 20.22 -13.40
CA ALA A 213 18.27 19.13 -12.48
C ALA A 213 17.55 19.65 -11.23
N ALA A 214 18.00 20.77 -10.66
CA ALA A 214 17.35 21.38 -9.52
C ALA A 214 15.90 21.84 -9.82
N ALA A 215 15.63 22.35 -11.02
CA ALA A 215 14.28 22.71 -11.44
C ALA A 215 13.38 21.47 -11.60
N ASP A 216 13.92 20.42 -12.23
CA ASP A 216 13.20 19.17 -12.46
C ASP A 216 12.82 18.49 -11.13
N ILE A 217 13.77 18.37 -10.19
CA ILE A 217 13.54 17.80 -8.85
C ILE A 217 12.45 18.59 -8.10
N ARG A 218 12.49 19.93 -8.13
CA ARG A 218 11.46 20.78 -7.50
C ARG A 218 10.08 20.55 -8.12
N SER A 219 10.03 20.34 -9.44
CA SER A 219 8.78 20.12 -10.16
C SER A 219 8.15 18.75 -9.87
N ALA A 220 8.98 17.73 -9.65
CA ALA A 220 8.59 16.36 -9.35
C ALA A 220 8.21 16.15 -7.88
N SER A 221 8.81 16.93 -6.96
CA SER A 221 8.56 16.84 -5.51
C SER A 221 7.24 17.47 -5.06
N ARG A 222 6.15 17.32 -5.85
CA ARG A 222 4.82 17.82 -5.47
C ARG A 222 4.27 16.98 -4.33
N ARG A 223 3.90 17.64 -3.23
CA ARG A 223 3.59 16.99 -1.96
C ARG A 223 2.10 16.69 -1.82
N SER A 224 1.80 15.48 -1.35
CA SER A 224 0.54 15.17 -0.69
C SER A 224 0.68 15.49 0.81
N ALA A 225 -0.38 16.01 1.43
CA ALA A 225 -0.37 16.24 2.86
C ALA A 225 -0.33 14.90 3.60
N GLY A 226 0.68 14.67 4.45
CA GLY A 226 0.85 13.43 5.23
C GLY A 226 2.05 12.58 4.81
N ASP A 227 2.67 12.88 3.67
CA ASP A 227 3.83 12.12 3.18
C ASP A 227 5.16 12.74 3.63
N ARG A 228 6.17 11.88 3.80
CA ARG A 228 7.57 12.27 3.96
C ARG A 228 8.34 11.97 2.69
N SER A 229 9.30 12.83 2.36
CA SER A 229 10.10 12.73 1.14
C SER A 229 11.58 12.62 1.49
N PHE A 230 12.29 11.72 0.82
CA PHE A 230 13.71 11.45 1.05
C PHE A 230 14.47 11.54 -0.26
N ALA A 231 15.53 12.34 -0.29
CA ALA A 231 16.34 12.54 -1.47
C ALA A 231 17.76 12.02 -1.26
N PHE A 232 18.29 11.36 -2.28
CA PHE A 232 19.59 10.71 -2.26
C PHE A 232 20.38 11.10 -3.50
N VAL A 233 21.65 11.44 -3.32
CA VAL A 233 22.64 11.47 -4.39
C VAL A 233 23.36 10.13 -4.40
N LEU A 234 23.20 9.38 -5.48
CA LEU A 234 23.70 8.02 -5.65
C LEU A 234 24.77 7.99 -6.73
N THR A 235 25.63 6.97 -6.64
CA THR A 235 26.64 6.67 -7.66
C THR A 235 26.41 5.26 -8.16
N GLY A 236 26.42 5.10 -9.47
CA GLY A 236 26.09 3.82 -10.11
C GLY A 236 26.59 3.75 -11.55
N CYS A 237 26.11 2.75 -12.26
CA CYS A 237 26.60 2.37 -13.58
C CYS A 237 25.41 2.14 -14.50
N HIS A 238 25.03 3.18 -15.27
CA HIS A 238 23.92 3.12 -16.22
C HIS A 238 22.60 2.61 -15.61
N ASN A 239 22.28 3.09 -14.41
CA ASN A 239 21.02 2.80 -13.74
C ASN A 239 19.88 3.63 -14.33
N ASP A 240 18.70 3.03 -14.39
CA ASP A 240 17.45 3.63 -14.90
C ASP A 240 16.43 3.92 -13.80
N GLY A 241 16.72 3.51 -12.57
CA GLY A 241 15.87 3.73 -11.42
C GLY A 241 16.56 3.40 -10.09
N ALA A 242 15.74 3.45 -9.04
CA ALA A 242 16.13 3.07 -7.70
C ALA A 242 14.89 2.65 -6.90
N TYR A 243 15.07 1.81 -5.90
CA TYR A 243 14.07 1.55 -4.88
C TYR A 243 14.63 1.86 -3.49
N LEU A 244 13.75 2.05 -2.52
CA LEU A 244 14.13 2.35 -1.15
C LEU A 244 13.85 1.13 -0.26
N VAL A 245 14.91 0.55 0.29
CA VAL A 245 14.80 -0.48 1.34
C VAL A 245 14.56 0.23 2.66
N VAL A 246 13.42 -0.06 3.27
CA VAL A 246 13.02 0.49 4.57
C VAL A 246 13.26 -0.55 5.65
N SER A 247 13.96 -0.17 6.71
CA SER A 247 14.20 -1.00 7.90
C SER A 247 14.10 -0.13 9.15
N ARG A 248 13.97 -0.76 10.33
CA ARG A 248 13.91 -0.03 11.62
C ARG A 248 15.07 0.94 11.84
N GLU A 249 16.25 0.56 11.34
CA GLU A 249 17.50 1.29 11.57
C GLU A 249 17.85 2.28 10.45
N ARG A 250 17.36 2.02 9.23
CA ARG A 250 17.87 2.72 8.05
C ARG A 250 16.89 2.73 6.87
N LEU A 251 16.85 3.87 6.19
CA LEU A 251 16.30 4.06 4.85
C LEU A 251 17.45 4.01 3.84
N ARG A 252 17.57 2.89 3.10
CA ARG A 252 18.71 2.63 2.21
C ARG A 252 18.26 2.57 0.75
N PRO A 253 18.70 3.51 -0.10
CA PRO A 253 18.40 3.46 -1.52
C PRO A 253 19.23 2.36 -2.20
N VAL A 254 18.63 1.70 -3.18
CA VAL A 254 19.29 0.68 -4.01
C VAL A 254 18.98 0.99 -5.46
N LEU A 255 20.03 1.12 -6.28
CA LEU A 255 19.89 1.39 -7.71
C LEU A 255 19.40 0.14 -8.46
N THR A 256 18.48 0.32 -9.41
CA THR A 256 18.08 -0.75 -10.34
C THR A 256 19.07 -0.80 -11.49
N ALA A 257 19.56 -1.99 -11.84
CA ALA A 257 20.43 -2.16 -13.01
C ALA A 257 19.57 -2.34 -14.26
N ALA A 258 19.85 -1.57 -15.31
CA ALA A 258 19.18 -1.77 -16.59
C ALA A 258 19.65 -3.07 -17.27
N GLU A 259 20.96 -3.39 -17.20
CA GLU A 259 21.59 -4.58 -17.80
C GLU A 259 22.95 -4.88 -17.10
N PRO A 260 23.59 -6.06 -17.30
CA PRO A 260 24.97 -6.29 -16.85
C PRO A 260 25.96 -5.45 -17.69
N VAL A 261 26.18 -4.20 -17.29
CA VAL A 261 27.10 -3.28 -17.99
C VAL A 261 28.45 -3.22 -17.29
N VAL A 262 29.54 -3.25 -18.07
CA VAL A 262 30.90 -2.99 -17.57
C VAL A 262 31.01 -1.51 -17.21
N CYS A 263 31.16 -1.23 -15.92
CA CYS A 263 31.27 0.13 -15.41
C CYS A 263 32.70 0.65 -15.50
N VAL A 264 32.95 1.56 -16.44
CA VAL A 264 34.26 2.22 -16.59
C VAL A 264 34.41 3.41 -15.64
N ALA A 265 33.34 4.19 -15.47
CA ALA A 265 33.27 5.28 -14.51
C ALA A 265 31.83 5.38 -13.97
N PRO A 266 31.65 5.72 -12.69
CA PRO A 266 30.33 5.85 -12.12
C PRO A 266 29.63 7.12 -12.61
N ASP A 267 28.35 6.99 -12.91
CA ASP A 267 27.41 8.08 -13.07
C ASP A 267 26.85 8.52 -11.73
N PHE A 268 26.41 9.78 -11.65
CA PHE A 268 25.75 10.34 -10.48
C PHE A 268 24.26 10.46 -10.75
N TYR A 269 23.46 10.10 -9.75
CA TYR A 269 22.00 10.11 -9.83
C TYR A 269 21.40 10.83 -8.64
N VAL A 270 20.24 11.44 -8.85
CA VAL A 270 19.35 11.85 -7.76
C VAL A 270 18.13 10.95 -7.78
N ALA A 271 17.83 10.34 -6.64
CA ALA A 271 16.58 9.61 -6.39
C ALA A 271 15.79 10.33 -5.30
N VAL A 272 14.51 10.59 -5.56
CA VAL A 272 13.57 11.12 -4.56
C VAL A 272 12.47 10.10 -4.35
N PHE A 273 12.28 9.73 -3.09
CA PHE A 273 11.25 8.80 -2.65
C PHE A 273 10.21 9.51 -1.80
N THR A 274 8.96 9.11 -1.92
CA THR A 274 7.87 9.52 -1.02
C THR A 274 7.27 8.29 -0.35
N MET A 275 6.89 8.42 0.91
CA MET A 275 6.08 7.43 1.61
C MET A 275 5.24 8.09 2.69
N ALA A 276 4.16 7.42 3.10
CA ALA A 276 3.33 7.89 4.20
C ALA A 276 4.16 8.04 5.48
N ALA A 277 3.92 9.09 6.26
CA ALA A 277 4.74 9.40 7.44
C ALA A 277 4.75 8.25 8.47
N GLU A 278 3.62 7.54 8.60
CA GLU A 278 3.46 6.36 9.46
C GLU A 278 4.25 5.13 9.00
N SER A 279 4.69 5.10 7.73
CA SER A 279 5.55 4.03 7.19
C SER A 279 7.04 4.31 7.39
N VAL A 280 7.41 5.47 7.95
CA VAL A 280 8.81 5.78 8.25
C VAL A 280 9.13 5.38 9.69
N PRO A 281 10.05 4.42 9.90
CA PRO A 281 10.40 4.01 11.25
C PRO A 281 10.99 5.19 12.05
N PRO A 282 10.58 5.38 13.31
CA PRO A 282 10.90 6.58 14.08
C PRO A 282 12.41 6.73 14.38
N THR A 283 13.15 5.63 14.38
CA THR A 283 14.59 5.56 14.66
C THR A 283 15.44 5.42 13.41
N ALA A 284 14.84 5.34 12.22
CA ALA A 284 15.60 5.09 11.01
C ALA A 284 16.49 6.28 10.65
N THR A 285 17.75 5.97 10.37
CA THR A 285 18.70 6.91 9.77
C THR A 285 18.55 6.94 8.25
N ILE A 286 18.89 8.06 7.62
CA ILE A 286 18.81 8.22 6.16
C ILE A 286 20.21 7.98 5.58
N GLY A 287 20.36 6.97 4.70
CA GLY A 287 21.64 6.66 4.01
C GLY A 287 22.13 5.24 4.19
#